data_AF-A0A7S3DP09-F1
#
_entry.id   AF-A0A7S3DP09-F1
#
_cell.length_a   1.000
_cell.length_b   1.000
_cell.length_c   1.000
_cell.angle_alpha   90.00
_cell.angle_beta   90.00
_cell.angle_gamma   90.00
#
_symmetry.space_group_name_H-M   'P 1'
#
loop_
_entity.id
_entity.type
_entity.pdbx_description
1 polymer ?
#
loop_
_entity_poly.entity_id
_entity_poly.type
_entity_poly.pdbx_seq_one_letter_code
_entity_poly.pdbx_strand_id
1 'polypeptide(L)'
;EKSDAESMLLLPSSEILAEVPLDEVKEVVNIPEFDERIAKRQKDWETIEIPPHVMDQLRFFVTAIAEMYQNHPFHNFSHCSHVVMSTVKHLKRLNIPAELDIEKEDLFIKHKTASALHDHTFGITSDPLTQFACVFSA
;
A
#
# COMPACT_ATOMS: atom_id res chain seq x y z
N GLU A 1 -39.82 -34.36 23.64
CA GLU A 1 -40.09 -34.32 22.18
C GLU A 1 -40.67 -32.94 21.89
N LYS A 2 -39.91 -31.87 21.60
CA LYS A 2 -38.92 -31.66 20.52
C LYS A 2 -39.49 -32.00 19.13
N SER A 3 -40.08 -31.02 18.46
CA SER A 3 -39.94 -30.80 17.00
C SER A 3 -40.70 -29.54 16.52
N ASP A 4 -40.43 -28.38 17.12
CA ASP A 4 -40.88 -27.06 16.60
C ASP A 4 -39.68 -26.16 16.23
N ALA A 5 -38.57 -26.77 15.79
CA ALA A 5 -37.32 -26.06 15.53
C ALA A 5 -36.76 -26.23 14.11
N GLU A 6 -37.44 -26.95 13.20
CA GLU A 6 -36.91 -27.23 11.85
C GLU A 6 -37.67 -26.58 10.69
N SER A 7 -38.69 -25.75 10.94
CA SER A 7 -39.37 -24.99 9.86
C SER A 7 -38.89 -23.54 9.70
N MET A 8 -37.88 -23.11 10.47
CA MET A 8 -37.34 -21.74 10.46
C MET A 8 -35.89 -21.68 9.94
N LEU A 9 -35.54 -22.52 8.95
CA LEU A 9 -34.21 -22.51 8.31
C LEU A 9 -34.27 -22.65 6.78
N LEU A 10 -35.32 -22.13 6.15
CA LEU A 10 -35.32 -21.85 4.71
C LEU A 10 -35.28 -20.34 4.49
N LEU A 11 -34.15 -19.72 4.86
CA LEU A 11 -33.76 -18.48 4.23
C LEU A 11 -33.31 -18.83 2.80
N PRO A 12 -33.81 -18.13 1.76
CA PRO A 12 -33.29 -18.33 0.42
C PRO A 12 -31.81 -18.00 0.44
N SER A 13 -31.00 -18.85 -0.16
CA SER A 13 -29.59 -18.61 -0.46
C SER A 13 -29.45 -17.51 -1.51
N SER A 14 -30.01 -16.34 -1.26
CA SER A 14 -29.48 -15.11 -1.83
C SER A 14 -28.18 -14.88 -1.08
N GLU A 15 -27.09 -15.38 -1.64
CA GLU A 15 -25.77 -14.85 -1.37
C GLU A 15 -25.91 -13.33 -1.32
N ILE A 16 -25.70 -12.74 -0.16
CA ILE A 16 -25.45 -11.32 -0.04
C ILE A 16 -24.06 -11.13 -0.65
N LEU A 17 -23.98 -11.23 -1.98
CA LEU A 17 -22.98 -10.53 -2.76
C LEU A 17 -23.25 -9.08 -2.40
N ALA A 18 -22.48 -8.53 -1.47
CA ALA A 18 -22.40 -7.10 -1.31
C ALA A 18 -22.16 -6.57 -2.73
N GLU A 19 -23.18 -5.92 -3.28
CA GLU A 19 -23.14 -5.35 -4.62
C GLU A 19 -22.04 -4.29 -4.57
N VAL A 20 -20.85 -4.68 -5.03
CA VAL A 20 -19.70 -3.78 -5.07
C VAL A 20 -20.16 -2.63 -5.97
N PRO A 21 -20.15 -1.36 -5.51
CA PRO A 21 -20.74 -0.25 -6.24
C PRO A 21 -19.82 0.14 -7.41
N LEU A 22 -19.69 -0.76 -8.39
CA LEU A 22 -18.84 -0.58 -9.56
C LEU A 22 -19.33 0.58 -10.44
N ASP A 23 -20.59 1.00 -10.27
CA ASP A 23 -21.17 2.16 -10.93
C ASP A 23 -20.48 3.49 -10.53
N GLU A 24 -19.81 3.52 -9.38
CA GLU A 24 -19.04 4.68 -8.91
C GLU A 24 -17.59 4.70 -9.42
N VAL A 25 -17.12 3.62 -10.05
CA VAL A 25 -15.76 3.52 -10.59
C VAL A 25 -15.60 4.49 -11.75
N LYS A 26 -14.78 5.52 -11.56
CA LYS A 26 -14.45 6.51 -12.60
C LYS A 26 -13.24 6.12 -13.45
N GLU A 27 -12.29 5.40 -12.87
CA GLU A 27 -11.02 5.10 -13.49
C GLU A 27 -10.49 3.76 -13.00
N VAL A 28 -9.87 3.01 -13.92
CA VAL A 28 -9.15 1.77 -13.62
C VAL A 28 -7.67 2.03 -13.84
N VAL A 29 -6.89 1.94 -12.78
CA VAL A 29 -5.43 2.05 -12.84
C VAL A 29 -4.88 0.64 -13.04
N ASN A 30 -4.27 0.39 -14.20
CA ASN A 30 -3.60 -0.87 -14.48
C ASN A 30 -2.23 -0.90 -13.83
N ILE A 31 -2.06 -1.75 -12.83
CA ILE A 31 -0.77 -2.01 -12.19
C ILE A 31 -0.08 -3.14 -12.96
N PRO A 32 1.22 -3.02 -13.30
CA PRO A 32 1.93 -4.05 -14.03
C PRO A 32 1.98 -5.37 -13.24
N GLU A 33 1.85 -6.49 -13.94
CA GLU A 33 2.03 -7.82 -13.35
C GLU A 33 3.45 -7.99 -12.78
N PHE A 34 3.58 -8.89 -11.81
CA PHE A 34 4.87 -9.23 -11.23
C PHE A 34 5.82 -9.82 -12.28
N ASP A 35 6.90 -9.09 -12.60
CA ASP A 35 8.00 -9.60 -13.41
C ASP A 35 9.21 -9.94 -12.52
N GLU A 36 9.48 -11.24 -12.38
CA GLU A 36 10.61 -11.76 -11.61
C GLU A 36 11.96 -11.21 -12.09
N ARG A 37 12.13 -10.95 -13.39
CA ARG A 37 13.37 -10.41 -13.96
C ARG A 37 13.57 -8.96 -13.55
N ILE A 38 12.50 -8.18 -13.47
CA ILE A 38 12.54 -6.79 -13.00
C ILE A 38 12.78 -6.76 -11.49
N ALA A 39 12.07 -7.60 -10.73
CA ALA A 39 12.26 -7.71 -9.28
C ALA A 39 13.70 -8.09 -8.90
N LYS A 40 14.34 -9.02 -9.64
CA LYS A 40 15.76 -9.37 -9.45
C LYS A 40 16.73 -8.25 -9.83
N ARG A 41 16.33 -7.34 -10.72
CA ARG A 41 17.15 -6.21 -11.19
C ARG A 41 16.93 -4.94 -10.37
N GLN A 42 15.90 -4.89 -9.52
CA GLN A 42 15.73 -3.78 -8.60
C GLN A 42 17.00 -3.68 -7.73
N LYS A 43 17.64 -2.53 -7.80
CA LYS A 43 18.73 -2.21 -6.89
C LYS A 43 18.15 -1.98 -5.51
N ASP A 44 18.89 -2.42 -4.51
CA ASP A 44 18.60 -2.04 -3.14
C ASP A 44 18.69 -0.52 -3.02
N TRP A 45 17.57 0.11 -2.64
CA TRP A 45 17.47 1.56 -2.54
C TRP A 45 18.37 2.12 -1.44
N GLU A 46 18.71 1.30 -0.42
CA GLU A 46 19.66 1.69 0.63
C GLU A 46 21.08 1.88 0.10
N THR A 47 21.40 1.30 -1.07
CA THR A 47 22.71 1.39 -1.71
C THR A 47 22.83 2.55 -2.71
N ILE A 48 21.75 3.30 -2.94
CA ILE A 48 21.72 4.39 -3.92
C ILE A 48 22.23 5.68 -3.26
N GLU A 49 23.37 6.18 -3.71
CA GLU A 49 23.86 7.50 -3.33
C GLU A 49 23.10 8.60 -4.08
N ILE A 50 22.42 9.46 -3.33
CA ILE A 50 21.71 10.62 -3.89
C ILE A 50 22.70 11.78 -4.00
N PRO A 51 22.90 12.37 -5.20
CA PRO A 51 23.80 13.50 -5.35
C PRO A 51 23.41 14.68 -4.46
N PRO A 52 24.39 15.43 -3.89
CA PRO A 52 24.10 16.54 -2.98
C PRO A 52 23.13 17.59 -3.56
N HIS A 53 23.27 17.93 -4.84
CA HIS A 53 22.39 18.90 -5.49
C HIS A 53 20.92 18.44 -5.57
N VAL A 54 20.67 17.13 -5.67
CA VAL A 54 19.31 16.57 -5.65
C VAL A 54 18.74 16.66 -4.25
N MET A 55 19.55 16.39 -3.21
CA MET A 55 19.14 16.56 -1.82
C MET A 55 18.76 18.02 -1.52
N ASP A 56 19.50 18.98 -2.07
CA ASP A 56 19.18 20.40 -1.92
C ASP A 56 17.86 20.77 -2.61
N GLN A 57 17.62 20.25 -3.82
CA GLN A 57 16.35 20.43 -4.53
C GLN A 57 15.17 19.82 -3.76
N LEU A 58 15.34 18.62 -3.19
CA LEU A 58 14.31 17.96 -2.39
C LEU A 58 14.00 18.75 -1.11
N ARG A 59 15.05 19.24 -0.42
CA ARG A 59 14.86 20.10 0.77
C ARG A 59 14.12 21.38 0.41
N PHE A 60 14.54 22.05 -0.66
CA PHE A 60 13.89 23.28 -1.12
C PHE A 60 12.41 23.04 -1.46
N PHE A 61 12.11 21.95 -2.17
CA PHE A 61 10.74 21.60 -2.52
C PHE A 61 9.86 21.37 -1.28
N VAL A 62 10.35 20.60 -0.30
CA VAL A 62 9.61 20.37 0.96
C VAL A 62 9.46 21.65 1.77
N THR A 63 10.48 22.51 1.81
CA THR A 63 10.41 23.83 2.45
C THR A 63 9.34 24.70 1.79
N ALA A 64 9.30 24.77 0.46
CA ALA A 64 8.30 25.53 -0.27
C ALA A 64 6.88 25.05 0.04
N ILE A 65 6.66 23.73 0.12
CA ILE A 65 5.36 23.17 0.54
C ILE A 65 5.03 23.57 1.99
N ALA A 66 5.99 23.48 2.90
CA ALA A 66 5.78 23.83 4.30
C ALA A 66 5.38 25.30 4.48
N GLU A 67 5.98 26.20 3.69
CA GLU A 67 5.66 27.63 3.68
C GLU A 67 4.26 27.94 3.12
N MET A 68 3.67 27.04 2.34
CA MET A 68 2.28 27.19 1.86
C MET A 68 1.23 26.93 2.94
N TYR A 69 1.59 26.27 4.07
CA TYR A 69 0.66 26.03 5.17
C TYR A 69 0.50 27.27 6.05
N GLN A 70 -0.75 27.68 6.26
CA GLN A 70 -1.09 28.75 7.19
C GLN A 70 -1.11 28.23 8.64
N ASN A 71 -0.95 29.13 9.60
CA ASN A 71 -1.04 28.80 11.03
C ASN A 71 -2.51 28.69 11.49
N HIS A 72 -3.22 27.68 10.99
CA HIS A 72 -4.57 27.33 11.45
C HIS A 72 -4.50 26.32 12.61
N PRO A 73 -5.43 26.32 13.57
CA PRO A 73 -5.43 25.36 14.69
C PRO A 73 -5.44 23.87 14.30
N PHE A 74 -5.85 23.54 13.07
CA PHE A 74 -5.97 22.16 12.59
C PHE A 74 -5.21 21.95 11.28
N HIS A 75 -5.57 22.63 10.18
CA HIS A 75 -4.89 22.51 8.87
C HIS A 75 -3.57 23.31 8.83
N ASN A 76 -2.59 22.87 9.59
CA ASN A 76 -1.22 23.39 9.61
C ASN A 76 -0.21 22.31 9.17
N PHE A 77 1.05 22.72 9.03
CA PHE A 77 2.13 21.83 8.60
C PHE A 77 2.34 20.63 9.54
N SER A 78 2.09 20.78 10.85
CA SER A 78 2.18 19.67 11.81
C SER A 78 1.12 18.60 11.54
N HIS A 79 -0.11 19.02 11.24
CA HIS A 79 -1.17 18.09 10.86
C HIS A 79 -0.86 17.35 9.55
N CYS A 80 -0.38 18.07 8.52
CA CYS A 80 0.10 17.45 7.28
C CYS A 80 1.18 16.39 7.55
N SER A 81 2.18 16.73 8.36
CA SER A 81 3.26 15.80 8.74
C SER A 81 2.73 14.51 9.39
N HIS A 82 1.70 14.61 10.24
CA HIS A 82 1.06 13.44 10.85
C HIS A 82 0.28 12.59 9.84
N VAL A 83 -0.39 13.21 8.87
CA VAL A 83 -1.11 12.50 7.80
C VAL A 83 -0.13 11.71 6.94
N VAL A 84 0.93 12.36 6.45
CA VAL A 84 2.02 11.72 5.68
C VAL A 84 2.64 10.55 6.46
N MET A 85 2.94 10.74 7.75
CA MET A 85 3.49 9.67 8.60
C MET A 85 2.52 8.49 8.76
N SER A 86 1.22 8.77 8.86
CA SER A 86 0.18 7.74 8.96
C SER A 86 0.05 6.94 7.66
N THR A 87 0.15 7.59 6.50
CA THR A 87 0.17 6.94 5.19
C THR A 87 1.38 6.03 5.03
N VAL A 88 2.58 6.51 5.38
CA VAL A 88 3.80 5.68 5.36
C VAL A 88 3.65 4.46 6.28
N LYS A 89 3.06 4.64 7.46
CA LYS A 89 2.79 3.53 8.39
C LYS A 89 1.78 2.54 7.85
N HIS A 90 0.76 3.01 7.13
CA HIS A 90 -0.24 2.15 6.50
C HIS A 90 0.40 1.29 5.40
N LEU A 91 1.18 1.90 4.51
CA LEU A 91 1.90 1.20 3.44
C LEU A 91 2.83 0.11 3.98
N LYS A 92 3.56 0.39 5.07
CA LYS A 92 4.42 -0.61 5.73
C LYS A 92 3.66 -1.81 6.28
N ARG A 93 2.42 -1.61 6.76
CA ARG A 93 1.60 -2.69 7.34
C ARG A 93 0.93 -3.55 6.28
N LEU A 94 0.60 -3.00 5.12
CA LEU A 94 0.17 -3.78 3.95
C LEU A 94 1.26 -4.74 3.47
N ASN A 95 2.53 -4.39 3.72
CA ASN A 95 3.69 -5.14 3.27
C ASN A 95 4.12 -6.30 4.19
N ILE A 96 3.31 -6.67 5.20
CA ILE A 96 3.60 -7.79 6.09
C ILE A 96 2.83 -9.01 5.56
N PRO A 97 3.43 -9.88 4.72
CA PRO A 97 2.93 -11.26 4.69
C PRO A 97 3.05 -11.77 6.12
N ALA A 98 1.95 -12.31 6.68
CA ALA A 98 1.89 -12.83 8.04
C ALA A 98 3.21 -13.52 8.39
N GLU A 99 3.92 -13.03 9.42
CA GLU A 99 5.18 -13.55 9.97
C GLU A 99 5.44 -15.00 9.56
N LEU A 100 6.07 -15.17 8.40
CA LEU A 100 6.75 -16.40 8.10
C LEU A 100 8.15 -16.14 8.61
N ASP A 101 8.45 -16.73 9.77
CA ASP A 101 9.81 -16.95 10.29
C ASP A 101 10.60 -17.79 9.28
N ILE A 102 10.87 -17.22 8.11
CA ILE A 102 11.70 -17.85 7.09
C ILE A 102 13.11 -17.43 7.44
N GLU A 103 13.73 -18.25 8.29
CA GLU A 103 15.17 -18.23 8.48
C GLU A 103 15.83 -18.21 7.09
N LYS A 104 16.73 -17.24 6.93
CA LYS A 104 17.41 -16.90 5.68
C LYS A 104 18.09 -18.16 5.11
N GLU A 105 17.79 -18.50 3.85
CA GLU A 105 18.82 -18.84 2.85
C GLU A 105 18.24 -19.22 1.47
N ASP A 106 16.96 -19.59 1.34
CA ASP A 106 16.44 -20.07 0.04
C ASP A 106 15.89 -18.95 -0.85
N LEU A 107 16.63 -18.61 -1.92
CA LEU A 107 16.20 -17.71 -3.00
C LEU A 107 14.82 -18.08 -3.55
N PHE A 108 14.54 -19.38 -3.70
CA PHE A 108 13.27 -19.90 -4.22
C PHE A 108 12.07 -19.52 -3.33
N ILE A 109 12.25 -19.57 -2.01
CA ILE A 109 11.21 -19.20 -1.05
C ILE A 109 10.98 -17.68 -1.09
N LYS A 110 12.05 -16.88 -1.14
CA LYS A 110 11.94 -15.41 -1.27
C LYS A 110 11.20 -14.98 -2.55
N HIS A 111 11.42 -15.67 -3.67
CA HIS A 111 10.72 -15.39 -4.93
C HIS A 111 9.22 -15.70 -4.86
N LYS A 112 8.86 -16.85 -4.29
CA LYS A 112 7.45 -17.24 -4.11
C LYS A 112 6.73 -16.28 -3.14
N THR A 113 7.43 -15.84 -2.09
CA THR A 113 6.90 -14.85 -1.14
C THR A 113 6.75 -13.46 -1.78
N ALA A 114 7.68 -13.02 -2.63
CA ALA A 114 7.61 -11.72 -3.30
C ALA A 114 6.46 -11.65 -4.32
N SER A 115 6.25 -12.70 -5.13
CA SER A 115 5.11 -12.78 -6.05
C SER A 115 3.78 -12.81 -5.29
N ALA A 116 3.67 -13.63 -4.24
CA ALA A 116 2.46 -13.67 -3.43
C ALA A 116 2.17 -12.32 -2.75
N LEU A 117 3.21 -11.64 -2.23
CA LEU A 117 3.06 -10.32 -1.63
C LEU A 117 2.64 -9.26 -2.66
N HIS A 118 3.18 -9.32 -3.88
CA HIS A 118 2.76 -8.46 -4.97
C HIS A 118 1.27 -8.64 -5.27
N ASP A 119 0.80 -9.87 -5.45
CA ASP A 119 -0.61 -10.15 -5.75
C ASP A 119 -1.54 -9.74 -4.59
N HIS A 120 -1.13 -10.01 -3.34
CA HIS A 120 -1.91 -9.65 -2.14
C HIS A 120 -2.00 -8.15 -1.88
N THR A 121 -1.04 -7.36 -2.37
CA THR A 121 -1.02 -5.90 -2.23
C THR A 121 -1.40 -5.19 -3.51
N PHE A 122 -1.88 -5.92 -4.52
CA PHE A 122 -2.16 -5.43 -5.87
C PHE A 122 -0.97 -4.64 -6.46
N GLY A 123 0.27 -5.01 -6.12
CA GLY A 123 1.49 -4.36 -6.55
C GLY A 123 1.81 -3.02 -5.88
N ILE A 124 0.93 -2.48 -5.03
CA ILE A 124 1.09 -1.17 -4.38
C ILE A 124 2.37 -1.11 -3.53
N THR A 125 2.69 -2.15 -2.77
CA THR A 125 3.89 -2.17 -1.91
C THR A 125 5.15 -2.66 -2.63
N SER A 126 5.01 -3.15 -3.86
CA SER A 126 6.13 -3.65 -4.66
C SER A 126 6.71 -2.58 -5.60
N ASP A 127 5.94 -1.55 -5.91
CA ASP A 127 6.38 -0.44 -6.75
C ASP A 127 6.71 0.83 -5.92
N PRO A 128 7.99 1.25 -5.87
CA PRO A 128 8.40 2.46 -5.17
C PRO A 128 7.73 3.73 -5.71
N LEU A 129 7.38 3.79 -7.00
CA LEU A 129 6.75 4.97 -7.59
C LEU A 129 5.29 5.11 -7.11
N THR A 130 4.55 4.01 -7.09
CA THR A 130 3.19 3.96 -6.53
C THR A 130 3.19 4.34 -5.05
N GLN A 131 4.14 3.83 -4.24
CA GLN A 131 4.26 4.24 -2.84
C GLN A 131 4.53 5.74 -2.70
N PHE A 132 5.43 6.29 -3.51
CA PHE A 132 5.69 7.73 -3.54
C PHE A 132 4.43 8.52 -3.90
N ALA A 133 3.70 8.11 -4.93
CA ALA A 133 2.46 8.77 -5.35
C ALA A 133 1.41 8.78 -4.24
N CYS A 134 1.20 7.66 -3.55
CA CYS A 134 0.29 7.57 -2.40
C CYS A 134 0.68 8.52 -1.27
N VAL A 135 1.97 8.54 -0.91
CA VAL A 135 2.48 9.44 0.16
C VAL A 135 2.39 10.90 -0.25
N PHE A 136 2.64 11.21 -1.52
CA PHE A 136 2.58 12.56 -2.06
C PHE A 136 1.14 13.11 -2.15
N SER A 137 0.15 12.23 -2.36
CA SER A 137 -1.28 12.61 -2.40
C SER A 137 -1.94 12.80 -1.02
N ALA A 138 -1.25 12.44 0.06
CA ALA A 138 -1.78 12.44 1.43
C ALA A 138 -1.73 13.83 2.08
#